data_AF-A0A286BTW3-F1
#
_entry.id   AF-A0A286BTW3-F1
#
_cell.length_a   1.000
_cell.length_b   1.000
_cell.length_c   1.000
_cell.angle_alpha   90.00
_cell.angle_beta   90.00
_cell.angle_gamma   90.00
#
_symmetry.space_group_name_H-M   'P 1'
#
loop_
_entity.id
_entity.type
_entity.pdbx_description
1 polymer ?
#
loop_
_entity_poly.entity_id
_entity_poly.type
_entity_poly.pdbx_seq_one_letter_code
_entity_poly.pdbx_strand_id
1 'polypeptide(L)'
;MTQDYGNKIRAIRMAEGITQTAMAKECGIALSRLRNIESGGDGVGLKTIERIVSTARLEKYTLWMMIGKTTEAAGQISPALSHSGPEKTE
;
A
#
# COMPACT_ATOMS: atom_id res chain seq x y z
N MET A 1 -1.10 -3.41 -18.08
CA MET A 1 -1.67 -2.68 -16.93
C MET A 1 -0.55 -2.44 -15.93
N THR A 2 -0.01 -1.23 -15.88
CA THR A 2 1.09 -0.87 -14.98
C THR A 2 0.58 -0.96 -13.54
N GLN A 3 1.20 -1.80 -12.70
CA GLN A 3 0.89 -1.85 -11.27
C GLN A 3 1.25 -0.50 -10.64
N ASP A 4 0.23 0.27 -10.24
CA ASP A 4 0.43 1.54 -9.55
C ASP A 4 0.70 1.29 -8.05
N TYR A 5 1.95 0.94 -7.76
CA TYR A 5 2.40 0.73 -6.38
C TYR A 5 2.25 1.98 -5.51
N GLY A 6 2.33 3.18 -6.08
CA GLY A 6 2.14 4.43 -5.33
C GLY A 6 0.74 4.52 -4.73
N ASN A 7 -0.28 4.29 -5.57
CA ASN A 7 -1.67 4.25 -5.13
C ASN A 7 -1.95 3.11 -4.15
N LYS A 8 -1.35 1.92 -4.35
CA LYS A 8 -1.50 0.80 -3.41
C LYS A 8 -0.90 1.09 -2.04
N ILE A 9 0.29 1.68 -1.99
CA ILE A 9 0.98 2.06 -0.75
C ILE A 9 0.14 3.11 0.00
N ARG A 10 -0.39 4.10 -0.72
CA ARG A 10 -1.30 5.10 -0.15
C ARG A 10 -2.57 4.47 0.43
N ALA A 11 -3.19 3.52 -0.30
CA ALA A 11 -4.39 2.84 0.16
C ALA A 11 -4.15 2.04 1.45
N ILE A 12 -3.03 1.31 1.53
CA ILE A 12 -2.58 0.61 2.74
C ILE A 12 -2.44 1.59 3.91
N ARG A 13 -1.75 2.71 3.69
CA ARG A 13 -1.54 3.72 4.73
C ARG A 13 -2.86 4.30 5.26
N MET A 14 -3.79 4.60 4.36
CA MET A 14 -5.10 5.14 4.71
C MET A 14 -5.94 4.13 5.48
N ALA A 15 -5.92 2.85 5.10
CA ALA A 15 -6.63 1.79 5.82
C ALA A 15 -6.10 1.57 7.24
N GLU A 16 -4.80 1.76 7.47
CA GLU A 16 -4.21 1.72 8.81
C GLU A 16 -4.44 3.01 9.62
N GLY A 17 -4.98 4.07 9.00
CA GLY A 17 -5.22 5.36 9.67
C GLY A 17 -3.95 6.08 10.13
N ILE A 18 -2.79 5.77 9.53
CA ILE A 18 -1.50 6.33 9.94
C ILE A 18 -1.01 7.47 9.03
N THR A 19 -0.21 8.36 9.59
CA THR A 19 0.43 9.45 8.84
C THR A 19 1.58 8.93 7.97
N GLN A 20 1.97 9.71 6.95
CA GLN A 20 3.17 9.40 6.14
C GLN A 20 4.43 9.29 7.02
N THR A 21 4.56 10.15 8.02
CA THR A 21 5.70 10.12 8.96
C THR A 21 5.73 8.82 9.76
N ALA A 22 4.58 8.37 10.27
CA ALA A 22 4.48 7.11 11.01
C ALA A 22 4.83 5.92 10.13
N MET A 23 4.23 5.82 8.93
CA MET A 23 4.53 4.75 7.98
C MET A 23 6.00 4.73 7.55
N ALA A 24 6.57 5.90 7.24
CA ALA A 24 7.98 6.03 6.88
C ALA A 24 8.89 5.50 8.00
N LYS A 25 8.58 5.82 9.26
CA LYS A 25 9.30 5.32 10.43
C LYS A 25 9.15 3.81 10.60
N GLU A 26 7.93 3.28 10.54
CA GLU A 26 7.64 1.84 10.72
C GLU A 26 8.32 0.99 9.64
N CYS A 27 8.22 1.39 8.37
CA CYS A 27 8.86 0.69 7.25
C CYS A 27 10.36 0.98 7.11
N GLY A 28 10.91 1.90 7.91
CA GLY A 28 12.29 2.37 7.78
C GLY A 28 12.59 3.03 6.43
N ILE A 29 11.64 3.71 5.80
CA ILE A 29 11.82 4.41 4.53
C ILE A 29 11.97 5.91 4.79
N ALA A 30 12.76 6.62 3.97
CA ALA A 30 12.82 8.08 4.08
C ALA A 30 11.45 8.72 3.79
N LEU A 31 11.02 9.69 4.62
CA LEU A 31 9.73 10.36 4.43
C LEU A 31 9.60 11.05 3.06
N SER A 32 10.68 11.65 2.56
CA SER A 32 10.74 12.24 1.22
C SER A 32 10.47 11.21 0.12
N ARG A 33 11.00 9.99 0.28
CA ARG A 33 10.77 8.87 -0.63
C ARG A 33 9.32 8.42 -0.61
N LEU A 34 8.73 8.24 0.57
CA LEU A 34 7.31 7.87 0.70
C LEU A 34 6.39 8.93 0.07
N ARG A 35 6.67 10.22 0.29
CA ARG A 35 5.93 11.32 -0.36
C ARG A 35 6.02 11.27 -1.88
N ASN A 36 7.22 11.07 -2.42
CA ASN A 36 7.42 10.97 -3.86
C ASN A 36 6.63 9.78 -4.44
N ILE A 37 6.65 8.63 -3.76
CA ILE A 37 5.88 7.43 -4.17
C ILE A 37 4.38 7.71 -4.21
N GLU A 38 3.81 8.27 -3.13
CA GLU A 38 2.36 8.51 -3.02
C GLU A 38 1.86 9.65 -3.93
N SER A 39 2.76 10.50 -4.43
CA SER A 39 2.45 11.60 -5.36
C SER A 39 2.63 11.23 -6.84
N GLY A 40 2.84 9.96 -7.17
CA GLY A 40 3.01 9.50 -8.55
C GLY A 40 4.44 9.64 -9.10
N GLY A 41 5.44 9.71 -8.23
CA GLY A 41 6.85 9.69 -8.63
C GLY A 41 7.26 8.36 -9.26
N ASP A 42 8.31 8.40 -10.10
CA ASP A 42 8.75 7.25 -10.89
C ASP A 42 9.18 6.06 -10.01
N GLY A 43 8.61 4.89 -10.33
CA GLY A 43 9.07 3.55 -9.94
C GLY A 43 9.25 3.29 -8.43
N VAL A 44 8.43 2.40 -7.87
CA VAL A 44 8.70 1.85 -6.53
C VAL A 44 9.75 0.74 -6.67
N GLY A 45 10.91 0.93 -6.06
CA GLY A 45 11.98 -0.07 -6.08
C GLY A 45 11.65 -1.27 -5.20
N LEU A 46 12.13 -2.47 -5.56
CA LEU A 46 11.87 -3.72 -4.85
C LEU A 46 12.18 -3.63 -3.34
N LYS A 47 13.30 -3.01 -2.96
CA LYS A 47 13.70 -2.80 -1.56
C LYS A 47 12.66 -2.01 -0.74
N THR A 48 11.89 -1.13 -1.39
CA THR A 48 10.80 -0.39 -0.74
C THR A 48 9.60 -1.29 -0.52
N ILE A 49 9.24 -2.09 -1.53
CA ILE A 49 8.17 -3.09 -1.45
C ILE A 49 8.48 -4.09 -0.32
N GLU A 50 9.68 -4.66 -0.29
CA GLU A 50 10.14 -5.60 0.75
C GLU A 50 10.00 -5.03 2.15
N ARG A 51 10.41 -3.77 2.36
CA ARG A 51 10.25 -3.08 3.65
C ARG A 51 8.80 -2.94 4.08
N ILE A 52 7.92 -2.60 3.15
CA ILE A 52 6.49 -2.43 3.43
C ILE A 52 5.87 -3.78 3.79
N VAL A 53 6.08 -4.82 2.98
CA VAL A 53 5.46 -6.15 3.22
C VAL A 53 6.05 -6.88 4.41
N SER A 54 7.28 -6.57 4.82
CA SER A 54 7.91 -7.15 6.01
C SER A 54 7.56 -6.39 7.30
N THR A 55 6.78 -5.32 7.22
CA THR A 55 6.30 -4.60 8.40
C THR A 55 5.11 -5.35 8.98
N ALA A 56 5.20 -5.81 10.24
CA ALA A 56 4.21 -6.70 10.86
C ALA A 56 2.74 -6.21 10.75
N ARG A 57 2.51 -4.90 10.82
CA ARG A 57 1.16 -4.32 10.64
C ARG A 57 0.63 -4.45 9.20
N LEU A 58 1.53 -4.43 8.22
CA LEU A 58 1.26 -4.27 6.79
C LEU A 58 1.39 -5.57 6.00
N GLU A 59 2.01 -6.61 6.57
CA GLU A 59 2.24 -7.91 5.91
C GLU A 59 0.96 -8.58 5.40
N LYS A 60 -0.17 -8.28 6.06
CA LYS A 60 -1.52 -8.71 5.65
C LYS A 60 -1.95 -8.20 4.27
N TYR A 61 -1.27 -7.21 3.70
CA TYR A 61 -1.58 -6.67 2.37
C TYR A 61 -0.69 -7.23 1.25
N THR A 62 0.23 -8.14 1.55
CA THR A 62 1.28 -8.60 0.61
C THR A 62 0.71 -9.15 -0.69
N LEU A 63 -0.23 -10.08 -0.60
CA LEU A 63 -0.83 -10.73 -1.77
C LEU A 63 -1.58 -9.72 -2.66
N TRP A 64 -2.33 -8.82 -2.03
CA TRP A 64 -3.06 -7.76 -2.72
C TRP A 64 -2.12 -6.76 -3.38
N MET A 65 -1.05 -6.38 -2.68
CA MET A 65 -0.08 -5.42 -3.20
C MET A 65 0.66 -5.98 -4.42
N MET A 66 1.07 -7.25 -4.38
CA MET A 66 1.88 -7.87 -5.42
C MET A 66 1.07 -8.31 -6.64
N ILE A 67 -0.07 -8.97 -6.44
CA ILE A 67 -0.83 -9.61 -7.53
C ILE A 67 -2.33 -9.30 -7.53
N GLY A 68 -2.80 -8.43 -6.62
CA GLY A 68 -4.20 -7.99 -6.58
C GLY A 68 -5.19 -9.06 -6.08
N LYS A 69 -4.70 -10.13 -5.44
CA LYS A 69 -5.55 -11.19 -4.86
C LYS A 69 -5.59 -11.09 -3.33
N THR A 70 -6.62 -11.65 -2.72
CA THR A 70 -6.76 -11.81 -1.27
C THR A 70 -6.99 -13.28 -0.91
N THR A 71 -6.67 -13.64 0.34
CA THR A 71 -6.97 -14.94 0.96
C THR A 71 -7.19 -14.69 2.46
N GLU A 72 -8.43 -14.42 2.85
CA GLU A 72 -8.79 -14.00 4.20
C GLU A 72 -8.47 -15.10 5.24
N ALA A 73 -8.64 -16.37 4.85
CA ALA A 73 -8.29 -17.52 5.68
C ALA A 73 -6.79 -17.58 6.04
N ALA A 74 -5.93 -16.99 5.21
CA ALA A 74 -4.49 -16.87 5.43
C ALA A 74 -4.08 -15.49 5.97
N GLY A 75 -5.04 -14.65 6.37
CA GLY A 75 -4.80 -13.30 6.86
C GLY A 75 -4.35 -12.31 5.77
N GLN A 76 -4.47 -12.66 4.49
CA GLN A 76 -4.10 -11.79 3.37
C GLN A 76 -5.34 -11.06 2.86
N ILE A 77 -5.41 -9.75 3.07
CA ILE A 77 -6.59 -8.91 2.81
C ILE A 77 -6.23 -7.74 1.88
N SER A 78 -7.25 -7.09 1.32
CA SER A 78 -7.10 -5.78 0.68
C SER A 78 -7.36 -4.67 1.70
N PRO A 79 -6.76 -3.48 1.54
CA PRO A 79 -7.17 -2.30 2.30
C PRO A 79 -8.68 -2.09 2.14
N ALA A 80 -9.40 -1.86 3.25
CA ALA A 80 -10.80 -1.50 3.18
C ALA A 80 -10.91 -0.22 2.35
N LEU A 81 -11.58 -0.30 1.19
CA LEU A 81 -11.73 0.81 0.26
C LEU A 81 -12.21 2.04 1.04
N SER A 82 -11.40 3.10 1.06
CA SER A 82 -11.83 4.42 1.53
C SER A 82 -12.85 4.96 0.53
N HIS A 83 -14.09 4.45 0.58
CA HIS A 83 -15.28 4.95 -0.13
C HIS A 83 -15.02 5.56 -1.53
N SER A 84 -14.40 4.82 -2.44
CA SER A 84 -14.73 4.99 -3.86
C SER A 84 -15.90 4.05 -4.11
N GLY A 85 -17.12 4.58 -3.97
CA GLY A 85 -18.35 3.85 -4.29
C GLY A 85 -18.31 3.28 -5.71
N PRO A 86 -19.19 2.30 -6.02
CA PRO A 86 -19.24 1.75 -7.36
C PRO A 86 -19.41 2.88 -8.36
N GLU A 87 -18.53 2.89 -9.38
CA GLU A 87 -18.75 3.65 -10.59
C GLU A 87 -20.16 3.32 -11.06
N LYS A 88 -21.04 4.32 -11.11
CA LYS A 88 -22.39 4.15 -11.63
C LYS A 88 -22.24 3.59 -13.03
N THR A 89 -22.58 2.31 -13.19
CA THR A 89 -22.83 1.74 -14.50
C THR A 89 -24.12 2.39 -15.00
N GLU A 90 -23.98 3.26 -16.00
CA GLU A 90 -25.09 3.64 -16.89
C GLU A 90 -25.48 2.45 -17.78
#